data_AF-D7MK36-F1
#
_entry.id   AF-D7MK36-F1
#
_cell.length_a   1.000
_cell.length_b   1.000
_cell.length_c   1.000
_cell.angle_alpha   90.00
_cell.angle_beta   90.00
_cell.angle_gamma   90.00
#
_symmetry.space_group_name_H-M   'P 1'
#
loop_
_entity.id
_entity.type
_entity.pdbx_description
1 polymer ?
#
loop_
_entity_poly.entity_id
_entity_poly.type
_entity_poly.pdbx_seq_one_letter_code
_entity_poly.pdbx_strand_id
1 'polypeptide(L)'
;MRIASCSTRYQLDFQAKTNPIVAKRWLKPEGQADVHRCKMDIDVHEDDHPMYPATLNDPKLHEYAENVLKLLLGPEKVKPCGKVMAGEDFAFYQQ
;
A
#
# COMPACT_ATOMS: atom_id res chain seq x y z
N MET A 1 24.49 3.58 -36.05
CA MET A 1 24.18 3.81 -34.62
C MET A 1 22.66 3.82 -34.48
N ARG A 2 22.07 2.67 -34.14
CA ARG A 2 20.62 2.52 -33.94
C ARG A 2 20.38 2.57 -32.43
N ILE A 3 19.74 3.63 -31.93
CA ILE A 3 19.33 3.70 -30.53
C ILE A 3 18.04 2.89 -30.42
N ALA A 4 18.08 1.89 -29.55
CA ALA A 4 17.11 0.82 -29.39
C ALA A 4 15.70 1.31 -29.06
N SER A 5 14.71 0.49 -29.42
CA SER A 5 13.29 0.67 -29.11
C SER A 5 13.06 0.90 -27.62
N CYS A 6 12.57 2.08 -27.22
CA CYS A 6 12.02 2.30 -25.89
C CYS A 6 10.57 1.77 -25.83
N SER A 7 10.41 0.48 -26.15
CA SER A 7 9.26 -0.33 -25.76
C SER A 7 9.78 -1.29 -24.71
N THR A 8 10.26 -0.75 -23.60
CA THR A 8 10.33 -1.55 -22.39
C THR A 8 8.88 -1.71 -21.96
N ARG A 9 8.28 -2.85 -22.37
CA ARG A 9 7.26 -3.49 -21.55
C ARG A 9 7.96 -3.70 -20.22
N TYR A 10 7.84 -2.73 -19.34
CA TYR A 10 8.12 -2.90 -17.94
C TYR A 10 7.09 -3.93 -17.49
N GLN A 11 7.38 -5.22 -17.74
CA GLN A 11 7.05 -6.28 -16.81
C GLN A 11 7.78 -5.88 -15.53
N LEU A 12 7.22 -4.89 -14.85
CA LEU A 12 7.32 -4.86 -13.43
C LEU A 12 6.55 -6.09 -13.00
N ASP A 13 7.26 -7.22 -13.00
CA ASP A 13 7.10 -8.24 -11.97
C ASP A 13 7.42 -7.53 -10.64
N PHE A 14 6.62 -6.52 -10.28
CA PHE A 14 6.48 -5.97 -8.94
C PHE A 14 5.74 -7.06 -8.16
N GLN A 15 6.36 -8.23 -8.07
CA GLN A 15 5.94 -9.27 -7.17
C GLN A 15 5.96 -8.66 -5.77
N ALA A 16 4.78 -8.31 -5.30
CA ALA A 16 4.36 -8.41 -3.92
C ALA A 16 5.07 -7.53 -2.86
N LYS A 17 5.78 -6.43 -3.20
CA LYS A 17 6.55 -5.70 -2.15
C LYS A 17 6.26 -4.22 -1.94
N THR A 18 5.45 -3.56 -2.76
CA THR A 18 5.03 -2.19 -2.44
C THR A 18 3.56 -1.99 -2.75
N ASN A 19 2.84 -1.46 -1.76
CA ASN A 19 1.47 -0.99 -1.90
C ASN A 19 1.35 -0.08 -3.15
N PRO A 20 0.42 -0.34 -4.10
CA PRO A 20 0.34 0.44 -5.33
C PRO A 20 -0.10 1.90 -5.13
N ILE A 21 -0.66 2.27 -3.97
CA ILE A 21 -0.80 3.67 -3.53
C ILE A 21 0.59 4.30 -3.37
N VAL A 22 1.55 3.55 -2.83
CA VAL A 22 2.95 3.99 -2.71
C VAL A 22 3.61 4.02 -4.10
N ALA A 23 3.34 3.05 -4.97
CA ALA A 23 3.88 3.04 -6.33
C ALA A 23 3.35 4.24 -7.17
N LYS A 24 2.04 4.49 -7.21
CA LYS A 24 1.46 5.61 -7.95
C LYS A 24 1.83 6.98 -7.35
N ARG A 25 1.90 7.09 -6.01
CA ARG A 25 2.19 8.36 -5.33
C ARG A 25 3.67 8.73 -5.32
N TRP A 26 4.59 7.75 -5.26
CA TRP A 26 6.03 8.02 -5.12
C TRP A 26 6.82 7.76 -6.40
N LEU A 27 6.46 6.77 -7.22
CA LEU A 27 7.25 6.45 -8.42
C LEU A 27 6.86 7.25 -9.66
N LYS A 28 5.68 7.90 -9.70
CA LYS A 28 5.11 8.61 -10.88
C LYS A 28 5.69 8.10 -12.20
N PRO A 29 5.42 6.84 -12.56
CA PRO A 29 6.06 6.18 -13.68
C PRO A 29 5.84 6.94 -15.00
N GLU A 30 4.70 7.63 -15.14
CA GLU A 30 4.39 8.46 -16.30
C GLU A 30 5.37 9.64 -16.41
N GLY A 31 5.74 10.25 -15.28
CA GLY A 31 6.74 11.33 -15.24
C GLY A 31 8.13 10.85 -15.66
N GLN A 32 8.49 9.60 -15.33
CA GLN A 32 9.74 8.99 -15.81
C GLN A 32 9.68 8.72 -17.32
N ALA A 33 8.55 8.22 -17.82
CA ALA A 33 8.36 7.99 -19.25
C ALA A 33 8.41 9.29 -20.06
N ASP A 34 7.79 10.35 -19.56
CA ASP A 34 7.77 11.68 -20.19
C ASP A 34 9.17 12.30 -20.27
N VAL A 35 9.97 12.23 -19.19
CA VAL A 35 11.37 12.71 -19.17
C VAL A 35 12.21 12.02 -20.24
N HIS A 36 11.95 10.73 -20.49
CA HIS A 36 12.67 9.94 -21.49
C HIS A 36 12.00 9.91 -22.88
N ARG A 37 10.90 10.64 -23.07
CA ARG A 37 10.12 10.67 -24.32
C ARG A 37 9.68 9.26 -24.78
N CYS A 38 9.40 8.38 -23.82
CA CYS A 38 8.92 7.03 -24.07
C CYS A 38 7.41 6.95 -23.85
N LYS A 39 6.77 5.97 -24.49
CA LYS A 39 5.37 5.62 -24.20
C LYS A 39 5.37 4.50 -23.17
N MET A 40 4.55 4.64 -22.14
CA MET A 40 4.39 3.63 -21.10
C MET A 40 2.96 3.09 -21.12
N ASP A 41 2.84 1.78 -20.93
CA ASP A 41 1.60 1.06 -20.75
C ASP A 41 1.66 0.40 -19.39
N ILE A 42 0.67 0.65 -18.53
CA ILE A 42 0.65 0.18 -17.13
C ILE A 42 -0.61 -0.64 -16.92
N ASP A 43 -0.42 -1.93 -16.64
CA ASP A 43 -1.47 -2.81 -16.15
C ASP A 43 -1.26 -3.07 -14.65
N VAL A 44 -2.28 -2.77 -13.85
CA VAL A 44 -2.24 -2.92 -12.39
C VAL A 44 -2.88 -4.25 -11.96
N HIS A 45 -3.41 -5.05 -12.90
CA HIS A 45 -4.04 -6.35 -12.66
C HIS A 45 -5.05 -6.34 -11.50
N GLU A 46 -5.86 -5.27 -11.40
CA GLU A 46 -6.76 -5.03 -10.26
C GLU A 46 -7.88 -6.09 -10.15
N ASP A 47 -8.28 -6.68 -11.28
CA ASP A 47 -9.30 -7.74 -11.34
C ASP A 47 -8.79 -9.05 -10.73
N ASP A 48 -7.51 -9.40 -10.96
CA ASP A 48 -6.90 -10.65 -10.47
C ASP A 48 -6.25 -10.47 -9.08
N HIS A 49 -5.74 -9.27 -8.81
CA HIS A 49 -4.95 -8.93 -7.61
C HIS A 49 -5.42 -7.59 -7.03
N PRO A 50 -6.62 -7.53 -6.43
CA PRO A 50 -7.13 -6.30 -5.85
C PRO A 50 -6.24 -5.82 -4.71
N MET A 51 -6.07 -4.50 -4.61
CA MET A 51 -5.29 -3.90 -3.55
C MET A 51 -5.93 -4.08 -2.18
N TYR A 52 -5.10 -4.39 -1.18
CA TYR A 52 -5.57 -4.39 0.20
C TYR A 52 -5.80 -2.94 0.63
N PRO A 53 -7.00 -2.59 1.13
CA PRO A 53 -7.23 -1.28 1.70
C PRO A 53 -6.34 -1.08 2.92
N ALA A 54 -6.13 0.19 3.30
CA ALA A 54 -5.42 0.47 4.54
C ALA A 54 -6.26 -0.02 5.74
N THR A 55 -5.63 -0.71 6.68
CA THR A 55 -6.28 -1.10 7.93
C THR A 55 -6.49 0.14 8.79
N LEU A 56 -7.75 0.56 8.90
CA LEU A 56 -8.20 1.68 9.72
C LEU A 56 -8.92 1.16 10.97
N ASN A 57 -8.43 1.55 12.13
CA ASN A 57 -9.14 1.29 13.38
C ASN A 57 -10.16 2.42 13.59
N ASP A 58 -11.43 2.07 13.78
CA ASP A 58 -12.44 3.04 14.20
C ASP A 58 -12.02 3.68 15.54
N PRO A 59 -12.04 5.03 15.65
CA PRO A 59 -11.57 5.71 16.86
C PRO A 59 -12.31 5.29 18.13
N LYS A 60 -13.63 5.09 18.06
CA LYS A 60 -14.45 4.74 19.24
C LYS A 60 -14.18 3.31 19.68
N LEU A 61 -14.09 2.38 18.73
CA LEU A 61 -13.79 0.98 19.02
C LEU A 61 -12.35 0.82 19.53
N HIS A 62 -11.41 1.58 18.97
CA HIS A 62 -10.04 1.59 19.44
C HIS A 62 -9.94 2.05 20.89
N GLU A 63 -10.59 3.18 21.23
CA GLU A 63 -10.63 3.70 22.60
C GLU A 63 -11.30 2.71 23.57
N TYR A 64 -12.41 2.10 23.15
CA TYR A 64 -13.10 1.08 23.96
C TYR A 64 -12.20 -0.13 24.24
N ALA A 65 -11.56 -0.68 23.21
CA ALA A 65 -10.65 -1.82 23.35
C ALA A 65 -9.45 -1.46 24.23
N GLU A 66 -8.89 -0.25 24.08
CA GLU A 66 -7.80 0.24 24.92
C GLU A 66 -8.21 0.30 26.39
N ASN A 67 -9.40 0.82 26.70
CA ASN A 67 -9.92 0.91 28.07
C ASN A 67 -10.12 -0.48 28.70
N VAL A 68 -10.68 -1.43 27.96
CA VAL A 68 -10.84 -2.82 28.43
C VAL A 68 -9.47 -3.47 28.68
N LEU A 69 -8.51 -3.29 27.77
CA LEU A 69 -7.16 -3.85 27.94
C LEU A 69 -6.43 -3.24 29.14
N LYS A 70 -6.56 -1.94 29.40
CA LYS A 70 -5.96 -1.27 30.56
C LYS A 70 -6.56 -1.79 31.88
N LEU A 71 -7.86 -2.08 31.90
CA LEU A 71 -8.53 -2.68 33.07
C LEU A 71 -8.03 -4.12 33.35
N LEU A 72 -7.80 -4.91 32.29
CA LEU A 72 -7.42 -6.32 32.43
C LEU A 72 -5.93 -6.54 32.69
N LEU A 73 -5.07 -5.76 32.02
CA LEU A 73 -3.62 -5.99 31.99
C LEU A 73 -2.81 -4.94 32.75
N GLY A 74 -3.45 -3.86 33.20
CA GLY A 74 -2.79 -2.70 33.79
C GLY A 74 -2.38 -1.67 32.73
N PRO A 75 -2.47 -0.37 33.03
CA PRO A 75 -2.21 0.70 32.06
C PRO A 75 -0.76 0.73 31.54
N GLU A 76 0.21 0.21 32.29
CA GLU A 76 1.62 0.16 31.92
C GLU A 76 1.94 -0.90 30.84
N LYS A 77 1.04 -1.88 30.65
CA LYS A 77 1.19 -2.95 29.67
C LYS A 77 0.55 -2.61 28.32
N VAL A 78 -0.32 -1.61 28.27
CA VAL A 78 -0.97 -1.15 27.04
C VAL A 78 -0.22 0.05 26.50
N LYS A 79 0.36 -0.09 25.31
CA LYS A 79 1.22 0.94 24.70
C LYS A 79 0.73 1.29 23.29
N PRO A 80 0.82 2.56 22.88
CA PRO A 80 0.53 2.95 21.51
C PRO A 80 1.53 2.31 20.55
N CYS A 81 1.04 1.86 19.40
CA CYS A 81 1.87 1.33 18.31
C CYS A 81 1.99 2.36 17.19
N GLY A 82 3.15 2.41 16.52
CA GLY A 82 3.34 3.22 15.32
C GLY A 82 2.58 2.63 14.13
N LYS A 83 2.26 3.47 13.15
CA LYS A 83 1.69 2.99 11.88
C LYS A 83 2.70 2.12 11.16
N VAL A 84 2.27 0.96 10.69
CA VAL A 84 3.11 0.00 9.95
C VAL A 84 2.72 -0.01 8.47
N MET A 85 3.68 -0.32 7.60
CA MET A 85 3.49 -0.42 6.15
C MET A 85 3.11 -1.84 5.68
N ALA A 86 2.73 -2.71 6.60
CA ALA A 86 2.26 -4.06 6.30
C ALA A 86 0.82 -4.00 5.77
N GLY A 87 0.51 -4.83 4.76
CA GLY A 87 -0.87 -5.05 4.32
C GLY A 87 -1.49 -6.17 5.14
N GLU A 88 -2.73 -5.96 5.60
CA GLU A 88 -3.48 -6.90 6.44
C GLU A 88 -4.88 -7.13 5.83
N ASP A 89 -5.32 -8.38 5.75
CA ASP A 89 -6.64 -8.74 5.19
C ASP A 89 -7.83 -8.30 6.06
N PHE A 90 -7.60 -8.01 7.34
CA PHE A 90 -8.61 -7.42 8.24
C PHE A 90 -9.19 -6.09 7.70
N ALA A 91 -8.44 -5.40 6.83
CA ALA A 91 -8.88 -4.16 6.20
C ALA A 91 -10.19 -4.29 5.41
N PHE A 92 -10.54 -5.48 4.92
CA PHE A 92 -11.78 -5.70 4.16
C PHE A 92 -13.06 -5.69 5.01
N TYR A 93 -12.95 -5.91 6.32
CA TYR A 93 -14.10 -5.98 7.24
C TYR A 93 -14.49 -4.65 7.88
N GLN A 94 -13.92 -3.54 7.41
CA GLN A 94 -14.04 -2.22 8.05
C GLN A 94 -15.25 -1.39 7.55
N GLN A 95 -16.31 -2.05 7.08
CA GLN A 95 -17.51 -1.44 6.49
C GLN A 95 -18.61 -1.15 7.52
#